data_AF-A0A9E9L7F1-F1
#
_entry.id   AF-A0A9E9L7F1-F1
#
_cell.length_a   1.000
_cell.length_b   1.000
_cell.length_c   1.000
_cell.angle_alpha   90.00
_cell.angle_beta   90.00
_cell.angle_gamma   90.00
#
_symmetry.space_group_name_H-M   'P 1'
#
loop_
_entity.id
_entity.type
_entity.pdbx_description
1 polymer ?
#
loop_
_entity_poly.entity_id
_entity_poly.type
_entity_poly.pdbx_seq_one_letter_code
_entity_poly.pdbx_strand_id
1 'polypeptide(L)'
;MHEIKTLGWTISEWQTAYSKNEIQLDTLKDLVASIDPQDNAWISIATVEQIEQQIQVINELSKEAESLEKQFPLYGVPFAVKDNIDVAGFVTTAACKALTTVAVQDAETVRLLKQAGAIVIGKTNLDQFATGLVGTRSPYGSVANTFNSEYISGGSSSGSASVVARGFVPFALGTDTAGSGRVPAAFNNIVGLKPTKGRFSNRGLLPACKTLDCISIFALTVADADLVANILEAYDPLDSYSRKHPKNVPAHFSSKLKFAIPEKLNFFGDEQSEKVFQQNVQLLESLNAEITKIDFADFEQLAAQLYQGSWVAERTAAVEDLLNSNTEDFDPTVLEIIKNGEKYSAVDAYNAEYLKQDLARKIQQKLADFDALIVPTSPTIYTIAQLQQNPIEYNAHLGTYTNFTNLADLSALALPAGFRADHLPFGITLIAPAWHDAALVHFGKAWQNYLALKLGALDKTLPLNSATPISQHHIRVAVVGAHLTGMPLNFQLTTRDAVHIETTTTSKNYALYALNGTVPPKPGLARQQDGQSIIVELWDVPTARFGEFVAEIPTPLGMGNVELEDGRWVKGFICEPYGIDDAENISHFGGWRAYIQHRNSQAANTAN
;
A
#
# COMPACT_ATOMS: atom_id res chain seq x y z
N MET A 1 -12.64 19.85 -28.10
CA MET A 1 -12.72 18.92 -26.97
C MET A 1 -13.17 19.72 -25.77
N HIS A 2 -14.29 19.37 -25.14
CA HIS A 2 -14.60 19.92 -23.83
C HIS A 2 -13.50 19.46 -22.87
N GLU A 3 -12.87 20.40 -22.17
CA GLU A 3 -11.86 20.09 -21.18
C GLU A 3 -12.53 19.30 -20.06
N ILE A 4 -12.07 18.06 -19.81
CA ILE A 4 -12.58 17.22 -18.72
C ILE A 4 -12.12 17.88 -17.42
N LYS A 5 -13.00 18.66 -16.79
CA LYS A 5 -12.70 19.42 -15.57
C LYS A 5 -12.13 18.56 -14.44
N THR A 6 -12.44 17.26 -14.46
CA THR A 6 -12.14 16.29 -13.42
C THR A 6 -10.87 15.47 -13.66
N LEU A 7 -10.18 15.67 -14.78
CA LEU A 7 -8.97 14.91 -15.12
C LEU A 7 -7.86 15.18 -14.09
N GLY A 8 -7.29 14.10 -13.54
CA GLY A 8 -6.18 14.16 -12.58
C GLY A 8 -6.59 14.49 -11.15
N TRP A 9 -7.88 14.55 -10.84
CA TRP A 9 -8.36 14.74 -9.47
C TRP A 9 -8.03 13.52 -8.60
N THR A 10 -7.50 13.79 -7.41
CA THR A 10 -7.36 12.86 -6.27
C THR A 10 -8.73 12.61 -5.63
N ILE A 11 -8.82 11.61 -4.74
CA ILE A 11 -10.10 11.33 -4.04
C ILE A 11 -10.55 12.56 -3.26
N SER A 12 -9.62 13.23 -2.57
CA SER A 12 -9.90 14.43 -1.78
C SER A 12 -10.47 15.59 -2.60
N GLU A 13 -10.05 15.74 -3.85
CA GLU A 13 -10.54 16.79 -4.74
C GLU A 13 -11.94 16.48 -5.26
N TRP A 14 -12.23 15.21 -5.58
CA TRP A 14 -13.60 14.77 -5.88
C TRP A 14 -14.54 15.05 -4.70
N GLN A 15 -14.16 14.65 -3.48
CA GLN A 15 -14.94 14.90 -2.28
C GLN A 15 -15.15 16.41 -2.03
N THR A 16 -14.10 17.21 -2.18
CA THR A 16 -14.15 18.67 -2.01
C THR A 16 -15.09 19.31 -3.05
N ALA A 17 -15.03 18.87 -4.30
CA ALA A 17 -15.88 19.39 -5.35
C ALA A 17 -17.36 19.06 -5.12
N TYR A 18 -17.67 17.85 -4.64
CA TYR A 18 -19.04 17.48 -4.24
C TYR A 18 -19.52 18.29 -3.04
N SER A 19 -18.71 18.43 -1.98
CA SER A 19 -19.12 19.16 -0.76
C SER A 19 -19.36 20.65 -1.02
N LYS A 20 -18.63 21.24 -1.98
CA LYS A 20 -18.82 22.61 -2.45
C LYS A 20 -19.89 22.77 -3.54
N ASN A 21 -20.55 21.69 -3.95
CA ASN A 21 -21.52 21.66 -5.05
C ASN A 21 -20.94 22.16 -6.40
N GLU A 22 -19.63 22.00 -6.63
CA GLU A 22 -18.96 22.37 -7.89
C GLU A 22 -19.21 21.38 -9.02
N ILE A 23 -19.64 20.16 -8.66
CA ILE A 23 -20.06 19.07 -9.55
C ILE A 23 -21.28 18.35 -8.94
N GLN A 24 -21.95 17.54 -9.75
CA GLN A 24 -23.05 16.66 -9.34
C GLN A 24 -22.76 15.23 -9.80
N LEU A 25 -23.45 14.22 -9.27
CA LEU A 25 -23.20 12.83 -9.67
C LEU A 25 -23.39 12.63 -11.20
N ASP A 26 -24.33 13.35 -11.80
CA ASP A 26 -24.57 13.33 -13.24
C ASP A 26 -23.37 13.80 -14.09
N THR A 27 -22.41 14.55 -13.50
CA THR A 27 -21.14 14.90 -14.16
C THR A 27 -20.33 13.65 -14.57
N LEU A 28 -20.56 12.49 -13.94
CA LEU A 28 -19.93 11.23 -14.33
C LEU A 28 -20.37 10.75 -15.72
N LYS A 29 -21.57 11.12 -16.19
CA LYS A 29 -22.04 10.79 -17.55
C LYS A 29 -21.17 11.49 -18.60
N ASP A 30 -20.81 12.75 -18.35
CA ASP A 30 -19.94 13.53 -19.22
C ASP A 30 -18.51 12.97 -19.22
N LEU A 31 -18.00 12.58 -18.05
CA LEU A 31 -16.68 11.93 -17.94
C LEU A 31 -16.64 10.67 -18.81
N VAL A 32 -17.61 9.77 -18.65
CA VAL A 32 -17.68 8.51 -19.40
C VAL A 32 -17.84 8.76 -20.90
N ALA A 33 -18.70 9.70 -21.30
CA ALA A 33 -18.90 10.08 -22.70
C ALA A 33 -17.67 10.72 -23.36
N SER A 34 -16.73 11.25 -22.58
CA SER A 34 -15.50 11.87 -23.08
C SER A 34 -14.37 10.88 -23.37
N ILE A 35 -14.48 9.64 -22.90
CA ILE A 35 -13.47 8.60 -23.11
C ILE A 35 -13.57 8.10 -24.55
N ASP A 36 -12.43 8.04 -25.25
CA ASP A 36 -12.36 7.48 -26.60
C ASP A 36 -12.64 5.96 -26.55
N PRO A 37 -13.70 5.46 -27.21
CA PRO A 37 -14.01 4.03 -27.25
C PRO A 37 -12.94 3.19 -27.98
N GLN A 38 -11.98 3.81 -28.68
CA GLN A 38 -10.84 3.14 -29.31
C GLN A 38 -9.59 3.11 -28.42
N ASP A 39 -9.65 3.65 -27.20
CA ASP A 39 -8.53 3.61 -26.27
C ASP A 39 -8.31 2.18 -25.74
N ASN A 40 -7.22 1.53 -26.16
CA ASN A 40 -6.85 0.18 -25.75
C ASN A 40 -6.74 -0.02 -24.24
N ALA A 41 -6.65 1.03 -23.42
CA ALA A 41 -6.66 0.89 -21.96
C ALA A 41 -8.00 0.38 -21.41
N TRP A 42 -9.09 0.51 -22.17
CA TRP A 42 -10.43 0.06 -21.81
C TRP A 42 -10.86 -1.14 -22.67
N ILE A 43 -11.39 -2.18 -22.03
CA ILE A 43 -12.11 -3.27 -22.74
C ILE A 43 -13.57 -2.88 -22.89
N SER A 44 -14.15 -2.29 -21.83
CA SER A 44 -15.51 -1.76 -21.88
C SER A 44 -15.63 -0.55 -20.97
N ILE A 45 -16.33 0.46 -21.43
CA ILE A 45 -16.66 1.67 -20.68
C ILE A 45 -18.13 1.56 -20.24
N ALA A 46 -18.46 2.08 -19.06
CA ALA A 46 -19.83 2.08 -18.57
C ALA A 46 -20.76 2.80 -19.56
N THR A 47 -21.97 2.30 -19.78
CA THR A 47 -22.99 3.06 -20.51
C THR A 47 -23.58 4.15 -19.61
N VAL A 48 -24.23 5.14 -20.22
CA VAL A 48 -24.94 6.18 -19.46
C VAL A 48 -25.98 5.56 -18.53
N GLU A 49 -26.68 4.52 -18.98
CA GLU A 49 -27.67 3.79 -18.18
C GLU A 49 -27.03 3.07 -16.99
N GLN A 50 -25.85 2.46 -17.17
CA GLN A 50 -25.11 1.84 -16.07
C GLN A 50 -24.64 2.87 -15.03
N ILE A 51 -24.24 4.07 -15.48
CA ILE A 51 -23.92 5.18 -14.56
C ILE A 51 -25.17 5.63 -13.82
N GLU A 52 -26.31 5.81 -14.50
CA GLU A 52 -27.58 6.19 -13.87
C GLU A 52 -28.04 5.19 -12.81
N GLN A 53 -27.92 3.89 -13.09
CA GLN A 53 -28.25 2.84 -12.12
C GLN A 53 -27.38 2.93 -10.86
N GLN A 54 -26.07 3.13 -11.01
CA GLN A 54 -25.16 3.30 -9.87
C GLN A 54 -25.47 4.59 -9.08
N ILE A 55 -25.81 5.69 -9.78
CA ILE A 55 -26.22 6.96 -9.17
C ILE A 55 -27.53 6.80 -8.37
N GLN A 56 -28.51 6.05 -8.90
CA GLN A 56 -29.75 5.77 -8.18
C GLN A 56 -29.49 5.02 -6.87
N VAL A 57 -28.65 3.98 -6.91
CA VAL A 57 -28.29 3.20 -5.72
C VAL A 57 -27.62 4.07 -4.66
N ILE A 58 -26.62 4.88 -5.02
CA ILE A 58 -25.93 5.72 -4.03
C ILE A 58 -26.86 6.82 -3.50
N ASN A 59 -27.71 7.43 -4.33
CA ASN A 59 -28.71 8.40 -3.87
C ASN A 59 -29.70 7.77 -2.89
N GLU A 60 -30.08 6.51 -3.10
CA GLU A 60 -30.95 5.80 -2.16
C GLU A 60 -30.24 5.52 -0.83
N LEU A 61 -29.00 5.03 -0.88
CA LEU A 61 -28.19 4.77 0.32
C LEU A 61 -27.87 6.04 1.10
N SER A 62 -27.74 7.18 0.42
CA SER A 62 -27.28 8.43 1.01
C SER A 62 -28.39 9.35 1.54
N LYS A 63 -29.67 9.06 1.23
CA LYS A 63 -30.85 9.87 1.63
C LYS A 63 -30.93 10.18 3.12
N GLU A 64 -30.57 9.21 3.96
CA GLU A 64 -30.68 9.29 5.42
C GLU A 64 -29.31 9.47 6.10
N ALA A 65 -28.27 9.78 5.33
CA ALA A 65 -26.92 9.93 5.87
C ALA A 65 -26.80 11.20 6.72
N GLU A 66 -26.54 11.04 8.03
CA GLU A 66 -26.22 12.16 8.92
C GLU A 66 -24.94 12.91 8.50
N SER A 67 -24.02 12.19 7.85
CA SER A 67 -22.79 12.74 7.29
C SER A 67 -22.35 11.89 6.09
N LEU A 68 -22.47 12.46 4.89
CA LEU A 68 -22.07 11.80 3.64
C LEU A 68 -20.60 11.37 3.67
N GLU A 69 -19.69 12.26 4.05
CA GLU A 69 -18.25 12.00 4.05
C GLU A 69 -17.85 10.84 4.97
N LYS A 70 -18.47 10.74 6.15
CA LYS A 70 -18.14 9.67 7.11
C LYS A 70 -18.72 8.32 6.72
N GLN A 71 -19.92 8.30 6.13
CA GLN A 71 -20.61 7.05 5.78
C GLN A 71 -20.22 6.56 4.38
N PHE A 72 -19.89 7.47 3.47
CA PHE A 72 -19.53 7.23 2.08
C PHE A 72 -18.19 7.91 1.76
N PRO A 73 -17.07 7.38 2.27
CA PRO A 73 -15.75 7.98 2.07
C PRO A 73 -15.32 8.04 0.59
N LEU A 74 -16.02 7.37 -0.32
CA LEU A 74 -15.80 7.44 -1.76
C LEU A 74 -17.02 7.99 -2.52
N TYR A 75 -17.88 8.78 -1.87
CA TYR A 75 -19.12 9.30 -2.47
C TYR A 75 -18.90 9.93 -3.85
N GLY A 76 -19.45 9.28 -4.89
CA GLY A 76 -19.38 9.73 -6.28
C GLY A 76 -18.00 9.63 -6.93
N VAL A 77 -17.00 9.04 -6.26
CA VAL A 77 -15.64 8.94 -6.77
C VAL A 77 -15.58 7.88 -7.88
N PRO A 78 -15.17 8.22 -9.11
CA PRO A 78 -15.07 7.25 -10.19
C PRO A 78 -13.85 6.35 -10.02
N PHE A 79 -13.99 5.07 -10.35
CA PHE A 79 -12.86 4.14 -10.37
C PHE A 79 -12.98 3.11 -11.50
N ALA A 80 -11.83 2.57 -11.87
CA ALA A 80 -11.72 1.56 -12.91
C ALA A 80 -11.38 0.19 -12.31
N VAL A 81 -11.81 -0.88 -12.97
CA VAL A 81 -11.61 -2.26 -12.49
C VAL A 81 -10.94 -3.08 -13.58
N LYS A 82 -9.84 -3.78 -13.28
CA LYS A 82 -9.22 -4.71 -14.23
C LYS A 82 -10.21 -5.78 -14.67
N ASP A 83 -10.25 -6.09 -15.97
CA ASP A 83 -11.26 -6.96 -16.55
C ASP A 83 -11.07 -8.47 -16.28
N ASN A 84 -10.42 -8.81 -15.16
CA ASN A 84 -10.51 -10.14 -14.56
C ASN A 84 -11.22 -10.12 -13.19
N ILE A 85 -11.74 -8.96 -12.77
CA ILE A 85 -12.52 -8.78 -11.53
C ILE A 85 -13.97 -8.49 -11.93
N ASP A 86 -14.90 -9.22 -11.30
CA ASP A 86 -16.32 -9.11 -11.57
C ASP A 86 -16.91 -7.77 -11.10
N VAL A 87 -17.70 -7.19 -11.97
CA VAL A 87 -18.56 -6.03 -11.69
C VAL A 87 -19.94 -6.38 -12.22
N ALA A 88 -20.95 -6.38 -11.34
CA ALA A 88 -22.32 -6.69 -11.72
C ALA A 88 -22.77 -5.79 -12.88
N GLY A 89 -23.33 -6.39 -13.93
CA GLY A 89 -23.79 -5.69 -15.14
C GLY A 89 -22.72 -5.50 -16.21
N PHE A 90 -21.46 -5.90 -15.98
CA PHE A 90 -20.41 -5.93 -16.99
C PHE A 90 -20.05 -7.37 -17.36
N VAL A 91 -19.54 -7.56 -18.58
CA VAL A 91 -18.84 -8.80 -18.95
C VAL A 91 -17.47 -8.80 -18.28
N THR A 92 -17.01 -9.95 -17.80
CA THR A 92 -15.62 -10.17 -17.37
C THR A 92 -14.93 -11.04 -18.41
N THR A 93 -14.02 -10.46 -19.19
CA THR A 93 -13.42 -11.16 -20.35
C THR A 93 -12.05 -11.75 -20.05
N ALA A 94 -11.35 -11.26 -19.03
CA ALA A 94 -9.92 -11.50 -18.79
C ALA A 94 -9.05 -11.32 -20.06
N ALA A 95 -9.43 -10.36 -20.91
CA ALA A 95 -8.88 -10.11 -22.25
C ALA A 95 -8.95 -11.34 -23.19
N CYS A 96 -9.99 -12.18 -23.05
CA CYS A 96 -10.28 -13.29 -23.94
C CYS A 96 -11.67 -13.12 -24.57
N LYS A 97 -11.74 -13.08 -25.91
CA LYS A 97 -12.98 -12.81 -26.65
C LYS A 97 -14.03 -13.92 -26.51
N ALA A 98 -13.63 -15.13 -26.12
CA ALA A 98 -14.53 -16.24 -25.81
C ALA A 98 -15.40 -15.98 -24.57
N LEU A 99 -14.89 -15.21 -23.60
CA LEU A 99 -15.58 -14.93 -22.36
C LEU A 99 -16.55 -13.75 -22.53
N THR A 100 -17.84 -14.07 -22.57
CA THR A 100 -18.93 -13.13 -22.91
C THR A 100 -20.02 -13.04 -21.83
N THR A 101 -19.85 -13.75 -20.71
CA THR A 101 -20.84 -13.79 -19.64
C THR A 101 -20.86 -12.51 -18.82
N VAL A 102 -22.05 -11.92 -18.67
CA VAL A 102 -22.27 -10.78 -17.79
C VAL A 102 -22.25 -11.24 -16.33
N ALA A 103 -21.41 -10.62 -15.51
CA ALA A 103 -21.38 -10.87 -14.08
C ALA A 103 -22.69 -10.39 -13.43
N VAL A 104 -23.28 -11.25 -12.61
CA VAL A 104 -24.54 -10.96 -11.89
C VAL A 104 -24.30 -10.45 -10.47
N GLN A 105 -23.09 -10.57 -9.96
CA GLN A 105 -22.66 -10.10 -8.65
C GLN A 105 -21.35 -9.36 -8.79
N ASP A 106 -21.15 -8.36 -7.94
CA ASP A 106 -19.87 -7.70 -7.79
C ASP A 106 -18.88 -8.65 -7.08
N ALA A 107 -17.62 -8.58 -7.49
CA ALA A 107 -16.52 -9.05 -6.65
C ALA A 107 -16.60 -8.38 -5.27
N GLU A 108 -16.14 -9.05 -4.21
CA GLU A 108 -16.31 -8.52 -2.84
C GLU A 108 -15.63 -7.15 -2.68
N THR A 109 -14.46 -6.97 -3.29
CA THR A 109 -13.75 -5.68 -3.30
C THR A 109 -14.53 -4.59 -4.03
N VAL A 110 -15.17 -4.90 -5.16
CA VAL A 110 -16.03 -3.96 -5.88
C VAL A 110 -17.27 -3.62 -5.06
N ARG A 111 -17.89 -4.61 -4.40
CA ARG A 111 -19.06 -4.41 -3.53
C ARG A 111 -18.75 -3.47 -2.37
N LEU A 112 -17.59 -3.64 -1.71
CA LEU A 112 -17.14 -2.78 -0.62
C LEU A 112 -16.91 -1.34 -1.08
N LEU A 113 -16.30 -1.14 -2.26
CA LEU A 113 -16.08 0.20 -2.82
C LEU A 113 -17.38 0.89 -3.21
N LYS A 114 -18.32 0.18 -3.85
CA LYS A 114 -19.65 0.70 -4.17
C LYS A 114 -20.43 1.04 -2.89
N GLN A 115 -20.33 0.22 -1.85
CA GLN A 115 -20.93 0.50 -0.54
C GLN A 115 -20.33 1.76 0.11
N ALA A 116 -19.04 2.01 -0.11
CA ALA A 116 -18.37 3.26 0.29
C ALA A 116 -18.71 4.46 -0.60
N GLY A 117 -19.51 4.28 -1.65
CA GLY A 117 -20.00 5.33 -2.54
C GLY A 117 -19.25 5.49 -3.87
N ALA A 118 -18.30 4.61 -4.19
CA ALA A 118 -17.54 4.69 -5.43
C ALA A 118 -18.37 4.24 -6.65
N ILE A 119 -18.07 4.78 -7.82
CA ILE A 119 -18.78 4.49 -9.08
C ILE A 119 -17.83 3.84 -10.08
N VAL A 120 -18.19 2.65 -10.59
CA VAL A 120 -17.39 1.98 -11.62
C VAL A 120 -17.63 2.63 -12.97
N ILE A 121 -16.56 3.12 -13.61
CA ILE A 121 -16.66 3.74 -14.94
C ILE A 121 -16.28 2.81 -16.10
N GLY A 122 -15.68 1.65 -15.82
CA GLY A 122 -15.34 0.68 -16.86
C GLY A 122 -14.43 -0.46 -16.42
N LYS A 123 -14.30 -1.43 -17.33
CA LYS A 123 -13.39 -2.58 -17.23
C LYS A 123 -12.14 -2.29 -18.06
N THR A 124 -10.98 -2.38 -17.41
CA THR A 124 -9.69 -2.02 -18.00
C THR A 124 -8.96 -3.22 -18.59
N ASN A 125 -8.21 -2.97 -19.66
CA ASN A 125 -7.47 -3.99 -20.39
C ASN A 125 -6.31 -4.58 -19.57
N LEU A 126 -5.89 -5.78 -19.97
CA LEU A 126 -4.87 -6.57 -19.29
C LEU A 126 -4.14 -7.50 -20.26
N ASP A 127 -2.95 -7.97 -19.89
CA ASP A 127 -2.40 -9.19 -20.52
C ASP A 127 -3.36 -10.35 -20.24
N GLN A 128 -3.67 -11.14 -21.26
CA GLN A 128 -4.72 -12.16 -21.22
C GLN A 128 -4.53 -13.17 -20.07
N PHE A 129 -5.62 -13.46 -19.37
CA PHE A 129 -5.65 -14.26 -18.14
C PHE A 129 -4.65 -13.79 -17.07
N ALA A 130 -4.36 -12.49 -17.07
CA ALA A 130 -3.34 -11.87 -16.24
C ALA A 130 -1.94 -12.50 -16.37
N THR A 131 -1.58 -12.99 -17.57
CA THR A 131 -0.32 -13.71 -17.85
C THR A 131 0.71 -12.83 -18.56
N GLY A 132 1.36 -11.96 -17.81
CA GLY A 132 2.42 -11.10 -18.34
C GLY A 132 2.74 -9.93 -17.43
N LEU A 133 3.86 -9.28 -17.71
CA LEU A 133 4.33 -8.05 -17.09
C LEU A 133 4.47 -6.91 -18.10
N VAL A 134 3.81 -7.03 -19.26
CA VAL A 134 4.12 -6.20 -20.44
C VAL A 134 2.95 -5.34 -20.95
N GLY A 135 1.70 -5.81 -20.83
CA GLY A 135 0.52 -5.06 -21.29
C GLY A 135 0.26 -5.12 -22.80
N THR A 136 0.93 -6.04 -23.51
CA THR A 136 0.84 -6.20 -24.97
C THR A 136 0.11 -7.48 -25.40
N ARG A 137 -0.11 -8.43 -24.49
CA ARG A 137 -0.67 -9.76 -24.76
C ARG A 137 -2.20 -9.75 -24.67
N SER A 138 -2.84 -8.85 -25.41
CA SER A 138 -4.28 -8.68 -25.41
C SER A 138 -4.85 -8.59 -26.83
N PRO A 139 -5.88 -9.38 -27.17
CA PRO A 139 -6.58 -9.27 -28.45
C PRO A 139 -7.44 -7.98 -28.55
N TYR A 140 -7.50 -7.19 -27.47
CA TYR A 140 -8.08 -5.84 -27.44
C TYR A 140 -7.05 -4.74 -27.73
N GLY A 141 -5.80 -5.12 -28.06
CA GLY A 141 -4.73 -4.19 -28.41
C GLY A 141 -3.74 -3.98 -27.28
N SER A 142 -2.51 -3.61 -27.65
CA SER A 142 -1.45 -3.27 -26.69
C SER A 142 -1.73 -1.92 -26.04
N VAL A 143 -1.54 -1.85 -24.73
CA VAL A 143 -1.60 -0.58 -23.99
C VAL A 143 -0.19 0.01 -23.93
N ALA A 144 -0.03 1.18 -24.52
CA ALA A 144 1.26 1.87 -24.55
C ALA A 144 1.54 2.63 -23.24
N ASN A 145 2.83 2.89 -22.99
CA ASN A 145 3.28 3.70 -21.85
C ASN A 145 2.73 5.13 -21.93
N THR A 146 2.35 5.70 -20.80
CA THR A 146 1.71 7.03 -20.76
C THR A 146 2.66 8.20 -21.02
N PHE A 147 3.98 7.98 -20.97
CA PHE A 147 5.01 9.00 -21.26
C PHE A 147 5.58 8.88 -22.67
N ASN A 148 5.65 7.66 -23.21
CA ASN A 148 6.14 7.42 -24.57
C ASN A 148 5.45 6.21 -25.20
N SER A 149 4.65 6.43 -26.26
CA SER A 149 3.84 5.39 -26.88
C SER A 149 4.63 4.27 -27.57
N GLU A 150 5.94 4.43 -27.79
CA GLU A 150 6.81 3.35 -28.29
C GLU A 150 7.10 2.28 -27.22
N TYR A 151 6.95 2.64 -25.94
CA TYR A 151 7.25 1.78 -24.79
C TYR A 151 6.01 1.07 -24.27
N ILE A 152 6.26 -0.07 -23.62
CA ILE A 152 5.22 -0.85 -22.96
C ILE A 152 4.67 -0.12 -21.72
N SER A 153 3.36 -0.21 -21.48
CA SER A 153 2.75 0.26 -20.23
C SER A 153 3.14 -0.58 -19.02
N GLY A 154 3.60 -1.81 -19.26
CA GLY A 154 3.73 -2.82 -18.22
C GLY A 154 2.41 -3.54 -18.00
N GLY A 155 2.49 -4.74 -17.43
CA GLY A 155 1.34 -5.62 -17.25
C GLY A 155 1.41 -6.41 -15.96
N SER A 156 0.45 -7.29 -15.69
CA SER A 156 -0.73 -7.53 -16.54
C SER A 156 -1.82 -6.49 -16.33
N SER A 157 -1.76 -5.61 -15.33
CA SER A 157 -2.80 -4.59 -15.07
C SER A 157 -2.59 -3.30 -15.89
N SER A 158 -2.39 -3.46 -17.20
CA SER A 158 -1.93 -2.40 -18.09
C SER A 158 -2.92 -1.25 -18.24
N GLY A 159 -4.19 -1.54 -18.48
CA GLY A 159 -5.24 -0.54 -18.59
C GLY A 159 -5.45 0.20 -17.28
N SER A 160 -5.49 -0.50 -16.15
CA SER A 160 -5.69 0.10 -14.82
C SER A 160 -4.61 1.13 -14.49
N ALA A 161 -3.35 0.82 -14.80
CA ALA A 161 -2.26 1.77 -14.61
C ALA A 161 -2.33 2.97 -15.58
N SER A 162 -2.62 2.71 -16.85
CA SER A 162 -2.74 3.76 -17.87
C SER A 162 -3.81 4.80 -17.54
N VAL A 163 -5.00 4.36 -17.11
CA VAL A 163 -6.14 5.25 -16.85
C VAL A 163 -5.95 6.09 -15.58
N VAL A 164 -5.28 5.54 -14.57
CA VAL A 164 -4.89 6.29 -13.35
C VAL A 164 -3.81 7.30 -13.70
N ALA A 165 -2.75 6.89 -14.39
CA ALA A 165 -1.64 7.78 -14.73
C ALA A 165 -2.06 8.95 -15.63
N ARG A 166 -3.04 8.74 -16.52
CA ARG A 166 -3.63 9.82 -17.34
C ARG A 166 -4.73 10.62 -16.61
N GLY A 167 -5.06 10.26 -15.38
CA GLY A 167 -5.99 11.01 -14.54
C GLY A 167 -7.47 10.81 -14.85
N PHE A 168 -7.87 9.78 -15.61
CA PHE A 168 -9.30 9.50 -15.83
C PHE A 168 -10.01 9.13 -14.52
N VAL A 169 -9.29 8.45 -13.64
CA VAL A 169 -9.76 8.06 -12.30
C VAL A 169 -8.65 8.28 -11.26
N PRO A 170 -8.98 8.66 -10.01
CA PRO A 170 -8.01 8.77 -8.93
C PRO A 170 -7.37 7.43 -8.55
N PHE A 171 -8.11 6.33 -8.72
CA PHE A 171 -7.64 4.99 -8.41
C PHE A 171 -8.27 3.92 -9.30
N ALA A 172 -7.62 2.76 -9.40
CA ALA A 172 -8.12 1.59 -10.10
C ALA A 172 -7.72 0.30 -9.41
N LEU A 173 -8.54 -0.74 -9.55
CA LEU A 173 -8.21 -2.09 -9.11
C LEU A 173 -7.41 -2.82 -10.19
N GLY A 174 -6.28 -3.39 -9.79
CA GLY A 174 -5.49 -4.35 -10.55
C GLY A 174 -5.46 -5.72 -9.87
N THR A 175 -4.60 -6.59 -10.37
CA THR A 175 -4.24 -7.84 -9.69
C THR A 175 -2.73 -8.02 -9.72
N ASP A 176 -2.16 -8.68 -8.71
CA ASP A 176 -0.74 -8.97 -8.60
C ASP A 176 -0.50 -10.37 -8.05
N THR A 177 -0.04 -11.26 -8.93
CA THR A 177 0.55 -12.56 -8.60
C THR A 177 2.07 -12.45 -8.45
N ALA A 178 2.70 -11.68 -9.34
CA ALA A 178 4.13 -11.73 -9.62
C ALA A 178 4.72 -10.40 -10.12
N GLY A 179 3.99 -9.29 -9.96
CA GLY A 179 4.45 -7.96 -10.39
C GLY A 179 3.36 -7.13 -11.06
N SER A 180 2.20 -7.72 -11.35
CA SER A 180 1.15 -7.09 -12.14
C SER A 180 0.47 -5.87 -11.51
N GLY A 181 0.69 -5.61 -10.23
CA GLY A 181 0.28 -4.41 -9.50
C GLY A 181 1.44 -3.43 -9.24
N ARG A 182 2.67 -3.79 -9.65
CA ARG A 182 3.92 -3.09 -9.32
C ARG A 182 4.64 -2.59 -10.57
N VAL A 183 4.91 -3.46 -11.54
CA VAL A 183 5.60 -3.11 -12.81
C VAL A 183 4.86 -1.99 -13.55
N PRO A 184 3.53 -2.07 -13.77
CA PRO A 184 2.80 -0.98 -14.41
C PRO A 184 2.83 0.33 -13.61
N ALA A 185 2.96 0.28 -12.27
CA ALA A 185 3.02 1.48 -11.46
C ALA A 185 4.32 2.27 -11.72
N ALA A 186 5.45 1.57 -11.74
CA ALA A 186 6.76 2.17 -12.02
C ALA A 186 6.83 2.76 -13.44
N PHE A 187 6.29 2.06 -14.43
CA PHE A 187 6.32 2.52 -15.82
C PHE A 187 5.40 3.71 -16.10
N ASN A 188 4.42 3.98 -15.25
CA ASN A 188 3.47 5.08 -15.48
C ASN A 188 3.48 6.14 -14.37
N ASN A 189 4.54 6.19 -13.55
CA ASN A 189 4.73 7.22 -12.51
C ASN A 189 3.56 7.32 -11.51
N ILE A 190 3.06 6.19 -11.05
CA ILE A 190 1.94 6.10 -10.09
C ILE A 190 2.28 5.15 -8.93
N VAL A 191 1.42 5.13 -7.91
CA VAL A 191 1.55 4.23 -6.77
C VAL A 191 0.92 2.89 -7.10
N GLY A 192 1.60 1.80 -6.73
CA GLY A 192 1.08 0.43 -6.84
C GLY A 192 1.12 -0.27 -5.48
N LEU A 193 -0.03 -0.46 -4.84
CA LEU A 193 -0.14 -1.18 -3.57
C LEU A 193 -0.48 -2.64 -3.85
N LYS A 194 0.45 -3.54 -3.52
CA LYS A 194 0.24 -4.99 -3.52
C LYS A 194 0.03 -5.42 -2.07
N PRO A 195 -1.21 -5.72 -1.66
CA PRO A 195 -1.53 -5.92 -0.25
C PRO A 195 -0.98 -7.24 0.24
N THR A 196 -0.85 -7.41 1.54
CA THR A 196 -0.68 -8.74 2.13
C THR A 196 -1.67 -9.75 1.56
N LYS A 197 -1.21 -10.96 1.23
CA LYS A 197 -2.08 -12.00 0.66
C LYS A 197 -3.25 -12.29 1.58
N GLY A 198 -4.48 -12.32 1.05
CA GLY A 198 -5.68 -12.52 1.84
C GLY A 198 -6.15 -11.33 2.66
N ARG A 199 -5.48 -10.17 2.59
CA ARG A 199 -5.97 -8.92 3.21
C ARG A 199 -7.25 -8.44 2.52
N PHE A 200 -7.32 -8.57 1.20
CA PHE A 200 -8.52 -8.34 0.41
C PHE A 200 -9.06 -9.67 -0.10
N SER A 201 -10.38 -9.79 -0.19
CA SER A 201 -11.04 -10.97 -0.77
C SER A 201 -10.78 -11.06 -2.27
N ASN A 202 -10.52 -12.29 -2.76
CA ASN A 202 -10.45 -12.63 -4.18
C ASN A 202 -11.79 -13.18 -4.71
N ARG A 203 -12.88 -13.10 -3.94
CA ARG A 203 -14.20 -13.54 -4.41
C ARG A 203 -14.68 -12.67 -5.58
N GLY A 204 -14.98 -13.30 -6.72
CA GLY A 204 -15.30 -12.62 -7.98
C GLY A 204 -14.08 -12.23 -8.81
N LEU A 205 -12.89 -12.76 -8.50
CA LEU A 205 -11.71 -12.69 -9.38
C LEU A 205 -11.63 -13.97 -10.22
N LEU A 206 -11.50 -13.82 -11.54
CA LEU A 206 -11.03 -14.91 -12.40
C LEU A 206 -9.55 -15.18 -12.09
N PRO A 207 -9.19 -16.34 -11.51
CA PRO A 207 -7.86 -16.56 -10.96
C PRO A 207 -6.80 -16.72 -12.03
N ALA A 208 -5.58 -16.29 -11.71
CA ALA A 208 -4.37 -16.56 -12.45
C ALA A 208 -3.54 -17.64 -11.75
N CYS A 209 -3.15 -17.40 -10.49
CA CYS A 209 -2.62 -18.41 -9.59
C CYS A 209 -3.34 -18.26 -8.26
N LYS A 210 -4.44 -18.99 -8.07
CA LYS A 210 -5.40 -18.75 -6.98
C LYS A 210 -4.73 -18.73 -5.60
N THR A 211 -3.71 -19.55 -5.37
CA THR A 211 -2.99 -19.61 -4.08
C THR A 211 -2.09 -18.39 -3.81
N LEU A 212 -1.81 -17.58 -4.83
CA LEU A 212 -0.88 -16.45 -4.80
C LEU A 212 -1.54 -15.11 -5.08
N ASP A 213 -2.68 -15.09 -5.77
CA ASP A 213 -3.29 -13.87 -6.29
C ASP A 213 -3.67 -12.87 -5.19
N CYS A 214 -3.49 -11.59 -5.51
CA CYS A 214 -3.94 -10.46 -4.71
C CYS A 214 -4.61 -9.44 -5.64
N ILE A 215 -5.80 -8.97 -5.31
CA ILE A 215 -6.31 -7.71 -5.88
C ILE A 215 -5.40 -6.57 -5.39
N SER A 216 -4.94 -5.72 -6.31
CA SER A 216 -4.00 -4.61 -6.04
C SER A 216 -4.67 -3.26 -6.32
N ILE A 217 -4.07 -2.18 -5.85
CA ILE A 217 -4.58 -0.82 -6.05
C ILE A 217 -3.53 0.01 -6.79
N PHE A 218 -3.96 0.70 -7.84
CA PHE A 218 -3.21 1.81 -8.43
C PHE A 218 -3.85 3.13 -8.01
N ALA A 219 -3.04 4.13 -7.67
CA ALA A 219 -3.51 5.47 -7.40
C ALA A 219 -2.46 6.54 -7.75
N LEU A 220 -2.90 7.79 -7.91
CA LEU A 220 -1.98 8.92 -8.08
C LEU A 220 -1.18 9.19 -6.80
N THR A 221 -1.79 8.99 -5.63
CA THR A 221 -1.18 9.28 -4.33
C THR A 221 -1.18 8.07 -3.40
N VAL A 222 -0.21 8.02 -2.49
CA VAL A 222 -0.17 6.95 -1.47
C VAL A 222 -1.34 7.10 -0.49
N ALA A 223 -1.83 8.33 -0.27
CA ALA A 223 -3.01 8.61 0.54
C ALA A 223 -4.29 8.02 -0.06
N ASP A 224 -4.49 8.18 -1.37
CA ASP A 224 -5.64 7.59 -2.06
C ASP A 224 -5.58 6.05 -2.04
N ALA A 225 -4.40 5.47 -2.28
CA ALA A 225 -4.21 4.01 -2.20
C ALA A 225 -4.49 3.46 -0.79
N ASP A 226 -4.07 4.17 0.25
CA ASP A 226 -4.31 3.82 1.66
C ASP A 226 -5.80 3.90 2.03
N LEU A 227 -6.49 4.97 1.63
CA LEU A 227 -7.93 5.10 1.86
C LEU A 227 -8.70 3.93 1.25
N VAL A 228 -8.40 3.59 -0.01
CA VAL A 228 -9.00 2.45 -0.70
C VAL A 228 -8.65 1.14 0.00
N ALA A 229 -7.39 0.95 0.40
CA ALA A 229 -6.95 -0.26 1.10
C ALA A 229 -7.70 -0.48 2.43
N ASN A 230 -7.94 0.58 3.20
CA ASN A 230 -8.68 0.50 4.47
C ASN A 230 -10.16 0.14 4.26
N ILE A 231 -10.76 0.55 3.14
CA ILE A 231 -12.14 0.17 2.78
C ILE A 231 -12.20 -1.32 2.38
N LEU A 232 -11.17 -1.80 1.68
CA LEU A 232 -11.10 -3.18 1.19
C LEU A 232 -10.67 -4.21 2.25
N GLU A 233 -10.11 -3.77 3.38
CA GLU A 233 -9.66 -4.65 4.46
C GLU A 233 -10.85 -5.24 5.23
N ALA A 234 -11.37 -6.35 4.71
CA ALA A 234 -12.43 -7.12 5.34
C ALA A 234 -12.14 -8.62 5.20
N TYR A 235 -12.31 -9.35 6.31
CA TYR A 235 -12.28 -10.82 6.25
C TYR A 235 -13.55 -11.33 5.57
N ASP A 236 -13.38 -12.06 4.48
CA ASP A 236 -14.46 -12.70 3.73
C ASP A 236 -14.47 -14.20 4.02
N PRO A 237 -15.42 -14.71 4.82
CA PRO A 237 -15.50 -16.14 5.12
C PRO A 237 -15.83 -17.01 3.88
N LEU A 238 -16.22 -16.41 2.75
CA LEU A 238 -16.53 -17.10 1.51
C LEU A 238 -15.32 -17.21 0.57
N ASP A 239 -14.20 -16.57 0.89
CA ASP A 239 -12.92 -16.73 0.19
C ASP A 239 -11.96 -17.59 1.03
N SER A 240 -11.56 -18.74 0.49
CA SER A 240 -10.65 -19.69 1.13
C SER A 240 -9.27 -19.13 1.44
N TYR A 241 -8.87 -18.04 0.79
CA TYR A 241 -7.56 -17.39 1.00
C TYR A 241 -7.65 -16.08 1.78
N SER A 242 -8.85 -15.64 2.17
CA SER A 242 -9.02 -14.45 3.01
C SER A 242 -8.46 -14.70 4.41
N ARG A 243 -7.80 -13.69 4.99
CA ARG A 243 -7.17 -13.75 6.31
C ARG A 243 -7.58 -12.56 7.16
N LYS A 244 -7.73 -12.79 8.46
CA LYS A 244 -7.94 -11.71 9.43
C LYS A 244 -6.60 -11.02 9.71
N HIS A 245 -6.61 -9.69 9.75
CA HIS A 245 -5.46 -8.90 10.21
C HIS A 245 -5.08 -9.32 11.64
N PRO A 246 -3.80 -9.59 11.94
CA PRO A 246 -3.39 -10.13 13.24
C PRO A 246 -3.33 -9.08 14.35
N LYS A 247 -3.37 -7.79 14.00
CA LYS A 247 -3.45 -6.62 14.91
C LYS A 247 -2.28 -6.48 15.89
N ASN A 248 -1.17 -7.13 15.58
CA ASN A 248 0.05 -7.18 16.38
C ASN A 248 1.30 -6.69 15.62
N VAL A 249 1.12 -6.14 14.42
CA VAL A 249 2.20 -5.66 13.54
C VAL A 249 2.29 -4.15 13.58
N PRO A 250 3.48 -3.56 13.31
CA PRO A 250 3.68 -2.13 13.38
C PRO A 250 2.98 -1.37 12.25
N ALA A 251 2.40 -0.20 12.55
CA ALA A 251 1.84 0.72 11.54
C ALA A 251 2.89 1.58 10.82
N HIS A 252 4.12 1.59 11.30
CA HIS A 252 5.19 2.47 10.86
C HIS A 252 6.51 1.70 10.87
N PHE A 253 7.48 2.10 10.04
CA PHE A 253 8.84 1.58 10.16
C PHE A 253 9.57 2.17 11.37
N SER A 254 10.68 1.56 11.74
CA SER A 254 11.51 2.01 12.84
C SER A 254 12.00 3.45 12.65
N SER A 255 12.26 4.16 13.77
CA SER A 255 12.72 5.56 13.73
C SER A 255 14.09 5.72 13.07
N LYS A 256 14.92 4.66 13.11
CA LYS A 256 16.16 4.56 12.34
C LYS A 256 15.96 3.49 11.27
N LEU A 257 15.50 3.92 10.09
CA LEU A 257 15.17 3.06 8.97
C LEU A 257 16.31 2.09 8.63
N LYS A 258 16.00 0.79 8.57
CA LYS A 258 16.91 -0.27 8.16
C LYS A 258 16.39 -0.94 6.91
N PHE A 259 17.06 -0.75 5.78
CA PHE A 259 16.66 -1.36 4.53
C PHE A 259 17.69 -2.36 4.03
N ALA A 260 17.20 -3.45 3.47
CA ALA A 260 18.02 -4.38 2.69
C ALA A 260 17.96 -4.02 1.20
N ILE A 261 19.04 -4.28 0.46
CA ILE A 261 19.06 -4.29 -1.01
C ILE A 261 19.80 -5.55 -1.50
N PRO A 262 19.49 -6.07 -2.70
CA PRO A 262 20.30 -7.14 -3.29
C PRO A 262 21.77 -6.72 -3.42
N GLU A 263 22.71 -7.59 -3.02
CA GLU A 263 24.14 -7.33 -3.18
C GLU A 263 24.53 -7.24 -4.66
N LYS A 264 23.94 -8.09 -5.49
CA LYS A 264 24.10 -8.12 -6.94
C LYS A 264 22.79 -7.74 -7.59
N LEU A 265 22.82 -6.69 -8.39
CA LEU A 265 21.69 -6.21 -9.18
C LEU A 265 22.00 -6.44 -10.65
N ASN A 266 20.99 -6.88 -11.40
CA ASN A 266 21.04 -6.97 -12.84
C ASN A 266 20.04 -5.99 -13.45
N PHE A 267 20.50 -5.14 -14.36
CA PHE A 267 19.71 -4.18 -15.13
C PHE A 267 19.65 -4.53 -16.63
N PHE A 268 20.20 -5.68 -17.03
CA PHE A 268 20.20 -6.17 -18.43
C PHE A 268 20.76 -5.15 -19.44
N GLY A 269 21.77 -4.39 -19.03
CA GLY A 269 22.40 -3.35 -19.85
C GLY A 269 21.72 -1.99 -19.82
N ASP A 270 20.66 -1.81 -19.03
CA ASP A 270 19.97 -0.54 -18.85
C ASP A 270 20.66 0.36 -17.81
N GLU A 271 21.74 1.02 -18.24
CA GLU A 271 22.52 1.94 -17.42
C GLU A 271 21.69 3.12 -16.88
N GLN A 272 20.60 3.50 -17.56
CA GLN A 272 19.73 4.59 -17.11
C GLN A 272 18.94 4.18 -15.86
N SER A 273 18.32 3.00 -15.90
CA SER A 273 17.60 2.44 -14.75
C SER A 273 18.54 2.17 -13.58
N GLU A 274 19.75 1.64 -13.85
CA GLU A 274 20.78 1.42 -12.83
C GLU A 274 21.18 2.71 -12.12
N LYS A 275 21.46 3.76 -12.89
CA LYS A 275 21.86 5.06 -12.35
C LYS A 275 20.79 5.66 -11.44
N VAL A 276 19.52 5.63 -11.86
CA VAL A 276 18.41 6.17 -11.05
C VAL A 276 18.24 5.36 -9.77
N PHE A 277 18.37 4.02 -9.82
CA PHE A 277 18.34 3.21 -8.60
C PHE A 277 19.46 3.59 -7.62
N GLN A 278 20.70 3.70 -8.10
CA GLN A 278 21.84 4.10 -7.28
C GLN A 278 21.65 5.48 -6.63
N GLN A 279 21.07 6.44 -7.37
CA GLN A 279 20.74 7.76 -6.83
C GLN A 279 19.71 7.68 -5.69
N ASN A 280 18.71 6.81 -5.80
CA ASN A 280 17.71 6.62 -4.75
C ASN A 280 18.31 5.95 -3.50
N VAL A 281 19.23 5.00 -3.66
CA VAL A 281 19.96 4.41 -2.52
C VAL A 281 20.77 5.49 -1.79
N GLN A 282 21.54 6.30 -2.52
CA GLN A 282 22.31 7.42 -1.95
C GLN A 282 21.42 8.44 -1.25
N LEU A 283 20.25 8.72 -1.82
CA LEU A 283 19.27 9.61 -1.21
C LEU A 283 18.79 9.06 0.13
N LEU A 284 18.42 7.78 0.20
CA LEU A 284 17.98 7.14 1.45
C LEU A 284 19.08 7.17 2.52
N GLU A 285 20.34 6.92 2.14
CA GLU A 285 21.49 7.05 3.04
C GLU A 285 21.64 8.49 3.57
N SER A 286 21.44 9.50 2.71
CA SER A 286 21.47 10.92 3.11
C SER A 286 20.32 11.30 4.06
N LEU A 287 19.22 10.54 4.01
CA LEU A 287 18.09 10.62 4.94
C LEU A 287 18.29 9.74 6.18
N ASN A 288 19.54 9.32 6.46
CA ASN A 288 19.94 8.55 7.63
C ASN A 288 19.34 7.13 7.70
N ALA A 289 18.94 6.57 6.55
CA ALA A 289 18.61 5.15 6.45
C ALA A 289 19.88 4.29 6.42
N GLU A 290 19.86 3.17 7.12
CA GLU A 290 20.91 2.15 7.09
C GLU A 290 20.62 1.16 5.98
N ILE A 291 21.46 1.15 4.93
CA ILE A 291 21.31 0.27 3.78
C ILE A 291 22.28 -0.92 3.91
N THR A 292 21.73 -2.12 3.93
CA THR A 292 22.51 -3.37 3.99
C THR A 292 22.35 -4.16 2.71
N LYS A 293 23.48 -4.54 2.10
CA LYS A 293 23.50 -5.47 0.97
C LYS A 293 23.31 -6.90 1.46
N ILE A 294 22.38 -7.63 0.88
CA ILE A 294 22.08 -9.03 1.25
C ILE A 294 22.23 -9.97 0.06
N ASP A 295 22.61 -11.22 0.34
CA ASP A 295 22.57 -12.30 -0.65
C ASP A 295 21.14 -12.61 -1.07
N PHE A 296 20.91 -12.54 -2.38
CA PHE A 296 19.59 -12.63 -3.02
C PHE A 296 19.29 -14.03 -3.59
N ALA A 297 20.20 -15.01 -3.46
CA ALA A 297 20.06 -16.33 -4.09
C ALA A 297 18.76 -17.08 -3.71
N ASP A 298 18.34 -17.04 -2.44
CA ASP A 298 17.09 -17.70 -2.00
C ASP A 298 15.85 -17.05 -2.67
N PHE A 299 15.90 -15.73 -2.90
CA PHE A 299 14.83 -14.98 -3.57
C PHE A 299 14.75 -15.34 -5.04
N GLU A 300 15.90 -15.41 -5.73
CA GLU A 300 16.00 -15.83 -7.12
C GLU A 300 15.51 -17.26 -7.31
N GLN A 301 15.94 -18.18 -6.44
CA GLN A 301 15.51 -19.57 -6.48
C GLN A 301 14.00 -19.71 -6.28
N LEU A 302 13.42 -18.93 -5.35
CA LEU A 302 11.98 -18.92 -5.12
C LEU A 302 11.22 -18.30 -6.29
N ALA A 303 11.70 -17.17 -6.82
CA ALA A 303 11.15 -16.48 -7.98
C ALA A 303 11.10 -17.39 -9.23
N ALA A 304 12.13 -18.21 -9.43
CA ALA A 304 12.20 -19.15 -10.55
C ALA A 304 11.05 -20.17 -10.52
N GLN A 305 10.58 -20.58 -9.33
CA GLN A 305 9.51 -21.58 -9.19
C GLN A 305 8.19 -21.17 -9.86
N LEU A 306 7.93 -19.88 -10.01
CA LEU A 306 6.66 -19.40 -10.55
C LEU A 306 6.46 -19.81 -12.02
N TYR A 307 7.51 -19.74 -12.84
CA TYR A 307 7.44 -20.04 -14.28
C TYR A 307 8.30 -21.24 -14.70
N GLN A 308 9.32 -21.61 -13.91
CA GLN A 308 10.15 -22.80 -14.13
C GLN A 308 9.78 -23.97 -13.22
N GLY A 309 8.77 -23.78 -12.35
CA GLY A 309 8.19 -24.82 -11.50
C GLY A 309 6.70 -25.01 -11.78
N SER A 310 6.05 -25.81 -10.94
CA SER A 310 4.68 -26.26 -11.15
C SER A 310 3.59 -25.21 -10.92
N TRP A 311 3.90 -24.00 -10.45
CA TRP A 311 2.88 -22.96 -10.20
C TRP A 311 2.16 -22.49 -11.46
N VAL A 312 2.78 -22.63 -12.63
CA VAL A 312 2.12 -22.38 -13.91
C VAL A 312 0.90 -23.30 -14.12
N ALA A 313 0.85 -24.47 -13.48
CA ALA A 313 -0.30 -25.37 -13.52
C ALA A 313 -1.56 -24.77 -12.87
N GLU A 314 -1.45 -23.79 -11.96
CA GLU A 314 -2.65 -23.09 -11.47
C GLU A 314 -3.31 -22.26 -12.57
N ARG A 315 -2.52 -21.68 -13.49
CA ARG A 315 -3.06 -20.97 -14.66
C ARG A 315 -3.76 -21.95 -15.57
N THR A 316 -3.14 -23.11 -15.84
CA THR A 316 -3.73 -24.19 -16.64
C THR A 316 -5.06 -24.63 -16.06
N ALA A 317 -5.11 -24.89 -14.75
CA ALA A 317 -6.33 -25.30 -14.07
C ALA A 317 -7.43 -24.22 -14.11
N ALA A 318 -7.05 -22.93 -14.05
CA ALA A 318 -8.01 -21.82 -14.09
C ALA A 318 -8.71 -21.67 -15.45
N VAL A 319 -8.11 -22.15 -16.54
CA VAL A 319 -8.63 -22.02 -17.90
C VAL A 319 -8.76 -23.35 -18.65
N GLU A 320 -8.81 -24.47 -17.93
CA GLU A 320 -8.82 -25.83 -18.49
C GLU A 320 -9.92 -26.00 -19.55
N ASP A 321 -11.15 -25.57 -19.26
CA ASP A 321 -12.27 -25.64 -20.20
C ASP A 321 -11.96 -24.89 -21.51
N LEU A 322 -11.39 -23.68 -21.42
CA LEU A 322 -11.04 -22.87 -22.57
C LEU A 322 -9.87 -23.45 -23.38
N LEU A 323 -8.92 -24.14 -22.72
CA LEU A 323 -7.86 -24.86 -23.41
C LEU A 323 -8.40 -26.04 -24.23
N ASN A 324 -9.54 -26.60 -23.84
CA ASN A 324 -10.19 -27.70 -24.54
C ASN A 324 -11.10 -27.21 -25.68
N SER A 325 -11.67 -26.00 -25.59
CA SER A 325 -12.71 -25.54 -26.52
C SER A 325 -12.38 -24.29 -27.36
N ASN A 326 -11.44 -23.44 -26.94
CA ASN A 326 -11.26 -22.07 -27.48
C ASN A 326 -9.79 -21.63 -27.62
N THR A 327 -8.87 -22.55 -27.96
CA THR A 327 -7.44 -22.22 -28.03
C THR A 327 -7.08 -21.12 -29.03
N GLU A 328 -7.90 -20.91 -30.05
CA GLU A 328 -7.77 -19.87 -31.07
C GLU A 328 -8.00 -18.46 -30.53
N ASP A 329 -8.69 -18.32 -29.40
CA ASP A 329 -8.94 -17.04 -28.74
C ASP A 329 -7.80 -16.64 -27.79
N PHE A 330 -6.78 -17.50 -27.64
CA PHE A 330 -5.63 -17.20 -26.80
C PHE A 330 -4.61 -16.34 -27.54
N ASP A 331 -3.99 -15.40 -26.81
CA ASP A 331 -2.71 -14.85 -27.23
C ASP A 331 -1.68 -15.99 -27.37
N PRO A 332 -0.92 -16.09 -28.48
CA PRO A 332 -0.02 -17.22 -28.71
C PRO A 332 1.04 -17.41 -27.62
N THR A 333 1.55 -16.33 -27.04
CA THR A 333 2.56 -16.40 -25.97
C THR A 333 1.91 -16.88 -24.67
N VAL A 334 0.70 -16.39 -24.37
CA VAL A 334 -0.07 -16.82 -23.20
C VAL A 334 -0.44 -18.30 -23.31
N LEU A 335 -0.87 -18.75 -24.49
CA LEU A 335 -1.17 -20.17 -24.74
C LEU A 335 0.05 -21.06 -24.50
N GLU A 336 1.21 -20.67 -25.03
CA GLU A 336 2.47 -21.41 -24.84
C GLU A 336 2.83 -21.54 -23.34
N ILE A 337 2.72 -20.44 -22.59
CA ILE A 337 3.00 -20.42 -21.16
C ILE A 337 2.02 -21.31 -20.39
N ILE A 338 0.71 -21.15 -20.62
CA ILE A 338 -0.31 -21.86 -19.85
C ILE A 338 -0.28 -23.37 -20.15
N LYS A 339 -0.04 -23.80 -21.39
CA LYS A 339 0.09 -25.23 -21.73
C LYS A 339 1.27 -25.91 -21.03
N ASN A 340 2.30 -25.16 -20.64
CA ASN A 340 3.43 -25.76 -19.93
C ASN A 340 3.03 -26.34 -18.56
N GLY A 341 1.90 -25.94 -17.97
CA GLY A 341 1.44 -26.52 -16.71
C GLY A 341 1.03 -27.99 -16.81
N GLU A 342 0.62 -28.47 -17.98
CA GLU A 342 0.25 -29.88 -18.22
C GLU A 342 1.44 -30.85 -18.07
N LYS A 343 2.68 -30.33 -18.06
CA LYS A 343 3.91 -31.13 -17.97
C LYS A 343 4.24 -31.57 -16.54
N TYR A 344 3.61 -30.98 -15.52
CA TYR A 344 3.95 -31.23 -14.12
C TYR A 344 2.99 -32.24 -13.49
N SER A 345 3.56 -33.23 -12.81
CA SER A 345 2.78 -34.19 -12.03
C SER A 345 2.37 -33.61 -10.67
N ALA A 346 1.44 -34.29 -9.99
CA ALA A 346 1.13 -33.98 -8.60
C ALA A 346 2.37 -34.07 -7.68
N VAL A 347 3.31 -34.97 -7.97
CA VAL A 347 4.57 -35.11 -7.21
C VAL A 347 5.45 -33.87 -7.40
N ASP A 348 5.55 -33.36 -8.63
CA ASP A 348 6.28 -32.12 -8.90
C ASP A 348 5.65 -30.94 -8.16
N ALA A 349 4.31 -30.87 -8.12
CA ALA A 349 3.57 -29.85 -7.39
C ALA A 349 3.86 -29.87 -5.88
N TYR A 350 3.86 -31.05 -5.24
CA TYR A 350 4.17 -31.16 -3.82
C TYR A 350 5.65 -30.87 -3.52
N ASN A 351 6.58 -31.33 -4.37
CA ASN A 351 8.00 -31.01 -4.21
C ASN A 351 8.26 -29.50 -4.32
N ALA A 352 7.59 -28.84 -5.26
CA ALA A 352 7.65 -27.40 -5.41
C ALA A 352 7.13 -26.70 -4.16
N GLU A 353 5.98 -27.12 -3.62
CA GLU A 353 5.42 -26.57 -2.37
C GLU A 353 6.38 -26.73 -1.18
N TYR A 354 7.03 -27.89 -1.01
CA TYR A 354 8.02 -28.11 0.04
C TYR A 354 9.20 -27.13 -0.08
N LEU A 355 9.77 -27.02 -1.28
CA LEU A 355 10.86 -26.08 -1.55
C LEU A 355 10.44 -24.63 -1.27
N LYS A 356 9.22 -24.25 -1.66
CA LYS A 356 8.67 -22.91 -1.40
C LYS A 356 8.51 -22.62 0.08
N GLN A 357 8.09 -23.58 0.90
CA GLN A 357 8.02 -23.38 2.36
C GLN A 357 9.40 -23.15 2.97
N ASP A 358 10.40 -23.94 2.56
CA ASP A 358 11.78 -23.79 3.04
C ASP A 358 12.39 -22.44 2.66
N LEU A 359 12.26 -22.04 1.39
CA LEU A 359 12.79 -20.76 0.89
C LEU A 359 12.06 -19.56 1.49
N ALA A 360 10.72 -19.62 1.58
CA ALA A 360 9.94 -18.56 2.21
C ALA A 360 10.39 -18.32 3.66
N ARG A 361 10.63 -19.39 4.43
CA ARG A 361 11.13 -19.26 5.82
C ARG A 361 12.50 -18.59 5.87
N LYS A 362 13.44 -18.99 5.00
CA LYS A 362 14.78 -18.38 4.94
C LYS A 362 14.70 -16.90 4.58
N ILE A 363 13.88 -16.54 3.59
CA ILE A 363 13.66 -15.15 3.17
C ILE A 363 13.09 -14.34 4.34
N GLN A 364 12.03 -14.84 5.00
CA GLN A 364 11.43 -14.16 6.15
C GLN A 364 12.42 -13.95 7.29
N GLN A 365 13.26 -14.95 7.60
CA GLN A 365 14.32 -14.81 8.61
C GLN A 365 15.38 -13.80 8.19
N LYS A 366 15.79 -13.80 6.92
CA LYS A 366 16.78 -12.85 6.38
C LYS A 366 16.26 -11.42 6.42
N LEU A 367 14.95 -11.21 6.27
CA LEU A 367 14.30 -9.90 6.32
C LEU A 367 13.90 -9.45 7.73
N ALA A 368 13.99 -10.31 8.76
CA ALA A 368 13.43 -10.03 10.08
C ALA A 368 14.05 -8.81 10.79
N ASP A 369 15.31 -8.50 10.51
CA ASP A 369 16.04 -7.37 11.11
C ASP A 369 15.90 -6.05 10.34
N PHE A 370 15.14 -6.05 9.24
CA PHE A 370 14.95 -4.91 8.35
C PHE A 370 13.50 -4.43 8.36
N ASP A 371 13.33 -3.12 8.17
CA ASP A 371 12.01 -2.51 7.96
C ASP A 371 11.43 -2.94 6.61
N ALA A 372 12.27 -2.95 5.56
CA ALA A 372 11.90 -3.42 4.24
C ALA A 372 13.12 -3.83 3.39
N LEU A 373 12.86 -4.66 2.39
CA LEU A 373 13.72 -4.82 1.22
C LEU A 373 13.36 -3.75 0.19
N ILE A 374 14.36 -3.09 -0.38
CA ILE A 374 14.22 -2.14 -1.48
C ILE A 374 14.82 -2.74 -2.74
N VAL A 375 14.04 -2.78 -3.81
CA VAL A 375 14.44 -3.25 -5.13
C VAL A 375 14.02 -2.24 -6.20
N PRO A 376 14.72 -2.18 -7.36
CA PRO A 376 14.12 -1.55 -8.53
C PRO A 376 12.83 -2.32 -8.87
N THR A 377 11.73 -1.62 -9.13
CA THR A 377 10.44 -2.28 -9.40
C THR A 377 10.50 -3.19 -10.63
N SER A 378 11.27 -2.75 -11.63
CA SER A 378 11.68 -3.55 -12.78
C SER A 378 13.14 -3.15 -13.11
N PRO A 379 14.00 -4.10 -13.53
CA PRO A 379 15.38 -3.80 -13.91
C PRO A 379 15.48 -2.93 -15.17
N THR A 380 14.50 -3.00 -16.05
CA THR A 380 14.52 -2.28 -17.33
C THR A 380 13.09 -2.07 -17.86
N ILE A 381 12.97 -1.40 -19.00
CA ILE A 381 11.73 -1.21 -19.76
C ILE A 381 12.04 -1.35 -21.25
N TYR A 382 11.15 -2.00 -21.99
CA TYR A 382 11.32 -2.28 -23.42
C TYR A 382 10.36 -1.47 -24.29
N THR A 383 10.77 -1.21 -25.53
CA THR A 383 9.82 -0.81 -26.57
C THR A 383 8.92 -1.99 -26.94
N ILE A 384 7.71 -1.70 -27.43
CA ILE A 384 6.79 -2.73 -27.94
C ILE A 384 7.48 -3.56 -29.04
N ALA A 385 8.26 -2.90 -29.91
CA ALA A 385 9.00 -3.54 -30.99
C ALA A 385 10.12 -4.47 -30.48
N GLN A 386 10.88 -4.07 -29.45
CA GLN A 386 11.87 -4.94 -28.81
C GLN A 386 11.21 -6.17 -28.21
N LEU A 387 10.10 -5.98 -27.48
CA LEU A 387 9.38 -7.07 -26.83
C LEU A 387 8.88 -8.12 -27.83
N GLN A 388 8.41 -7.71 -29.01
CA GLN A 388 7.96 -8.64 -30.06
C GLN A 388 9.07 -9.57 -30.56
N GLN A 389 10.34 -9.17 -30.44
CA GLN A 389 11.47 -9.99 -30.87
C GLN A 389 11.74 -11.15 -29.89
N ASN A 390 11.61 -10.90 -28.57
CA ASN A 390 11.88 -11.86 -27.52
C ASN A 390 10.78 -11.83 -26.42
N PRO A 391 9.54 -12.23 -26.73
CA PRO A 391 8.36 -11.94 -25.90
C PRO A 391 8.35 -12.64 -24.54
N ILE A 392 9.02 -13.79 -24.42
CA ILE A 392 9.11 -14.56 -23.17
C ILE A 392 10.29 -14.08 -22.32
N GLU A 393 11.49 -13.98 -22.91
CA GLU A 393 12.71 -13.59 -22.22
C GLU A 393 12.61 -12.17 -21.65
N TYR A 394 12.22 -11.20 -22.47
CA TYR A 394 12.13 -9.80 -22.02
C TYR A 394 11.06 -9.61 -20.94
N ASN A 395 9.96 -10.36 -21.00
CA ASN A 395 8.98 -10.40 -19.91
C ASN A 395 9.59 -10.99 -18.62
N ALA A 396 10.42 -12.03 -18.72
CA ALA A 396 11.08 -12.64 -17.57
C ALA A 396 12.04 -11.65 -16.88
N HIS A 397 12.75 -10.80 -17.64
CA HIS A 397 13.59 -9.74 -17.08
C HIS A 397 12.78 -8.82 -16.16
N LEU A 398 11.58 -8.41 -16.56
CA LEU A 398 10.74 -7.50 -15.76
C LEU A 398 10.32 -8.12 -14.40
N GLY A 399 10.29 -9.46 -14.31
CA GLY A 399 9.90 -10.20 -13.10
C GLY A 399 11.01 -10.43 -12.07
N THR A 400 12.24 -9.99 -12.36
CA THR A 400 13.45 -10.29 -11.57
C THR A 400 13.27 -10.00 -10.08
N TYR A 401 12.62 -8.88 -9.74
CA TYR A 401 12.47 -8.43 -8.34
C TYR A 401 11.04 -8.53 -7.79
N THR A 402 10.12 -9.18 -8.53
CA THR A 402 8.70 -9.21 -8.17
C THR A 402 8.14 -10.62 -7.93
N ASN A 403 8.69 -11.64 -8.59
CA ASN A 403 8.11 -12.99 -8.64
C ASN A 403 8.09 -13.73 -7.29
N PHE A 404 9.05 -13.47 -6.39
CA PHE A 404 9.13 -14.17 -5.10
C PHE A 404 8.13 -13.67 -4.05
N THR A 405 7.59 -12.45 -4.20
CA THR A 405 6.92 -11.72 -3.12
C THR A 405 5.71 -12.46 -2.55
N ASN A 406 4.81 -12.97 -3.41
CA ASN A 406 3.61 -13.67 -2.94
C ASN A 406 3.91 -15.10 -2.47
N LEU A 407 4.93 -15.74 -3.05
CA LEU A 407 5.41 -17.06 -2.62
C LEU A 407 5.98 -16.98 -1.19
N ALA A 408 6.69 -15.90 -0.86
CA ALA A 408 7.27 -15.66 0.45
C ALA A 408 6.30 -15.04 1.48
N ASP A 409 5.02 -14.83 1.12
CA ASP A 409 4.00 -14.16 1.94
C ASP A 409 4.43 -12.76 2.43
N LEU A 410 4.86 -11.93 1.47
CA LEU A 410 5.30 -10.55 1.71
C LEU A 410 4.24 -9.54 1.19
N SER A 411 4.26 -8.34 1.75
CA SER A 411 3.52 -7.16 1.25
C SER A 411 4.45 -6.25 0.46
N ALA A 412 3.91 -5.43 -0.44
CA ALA A 412 4.76 -4.52 -1.22
C ALA A 412 4.05 -3.22 -1.63
N LEU A 413 4.84 -2.15 -1.75
CA LEU A 413 4.42 -0.85 -2.25
C LEU A 413 5.41 -0.37 -3.32
N ALA A 414 4.95 -0.32 -4.57
CA ALA A 414 5.67 0.29 -5.67
C ALA A 414 5.44 1.81 -5.65
N LEU A 415 6.53 2.57 -5.66
CA LEU A 415 6.53 4.03 -5.59
C LEU A 415 7.33 4.63 -6.75
N PRO A 416 6.88 5.78 -7.28
CA PRO A 416 7.71 6.62 -8.12
C PRO A 416 9.03 6.99 -7.44
N ALA A 417 10.12 6.96 -8.19
CA ALA A 417 11.48 7.19 -7.69
C ALA A 417 12.33 8.03 -8.66
N GLY A 418 11.67 8.87 -9.47
CA GLY A 418 12.31 9.77 -10.41
C GLY A 418 12.17 9.32 -11.86
N PHE A 419 13.05 9.86 -12.70
CA PHE A 419 13.00 9.67 -14.15
C PHE A 419 14.40 9.34 -14.66
N ARG A 420 14.43 8.53 -15.72
CA ARG A 420 15.62 8.29 -16.53
C ARG A 420 15.99 9.55 -17.32
N ALA A 421 17.18 9.53 -17.92
CA ALA A 421 17.65 10.65 -18.75
C ALA A 421 16.79 10.84 -20.02
N ASP A 422 16.14 9.78 -20.49
CA ASP A 422 15.17 9.80 -21.60
C ASP A 422 13.73 10.12 -21.18
N HIS A 423 13.53 10.62 -19.95
CA HIS A 423 12.24 11.04 -19.40
C HIS A 423 11.19 9.93 -19.18
N LEU A 424 11.57 8.66 -19.32
CA LEU A 424 10.75 7.56 -18.84
C LEU A 424 10.79 7.48 -17.31
N PRO A 425 9.67 7.22 -16.64
CA PRO A 425 9.64 7.12 -15.19
C PRO A 425 10.36 5.87 -14.70
N PHE A 426 10.88 5.97 -13.49
CA PHE A 426 11.52 4.89 -12.75
C PHE A 426 10.85 4.74 -11.38
N GLY A 427 10.76 3.51 -10.89
CA GLY A 427 10.17 3.22 -9.58
C GLY A 427 11.00 2.25 -8.75
N ILE A 428 10.87 2.38 -7.44
CA ILE A 428 11.33 1.39 -6.47
C ILE A 428 10.14 0.67 -5.87
N THR A 429 10.32 -0.59 -5.47
CA THR A 429 9.34 -1.32 -4.67
C THR A 429 9.93 -1.57 -3.29
N LEU A 430 9.21 -1.13 -2.25
CA LEU A 430 9.46 -1.55 -0.89
C LEU A 430 8.69 -2.84 -0.63
N ILE A 431 9.37 -3.85 -0.08
CA ILE A 431 8.81 -5.17 0.21
C ILE A 431 9.04 -5.46 1.70
N ALA A 432 7.96 -5.74 2.42
CA ALA A 432 8.00 -5.99 3.86
C ALA A 432 7.26 -7.30 4.19
N PRO A 433 7.44 -7.85 5.41
CA PRO A 433 6.67 -9.02 5.83
C PRO A 433 5.15 -8.81 5.70
N ALA A 434 4.39 -9.91 5.67
CA ALA A 434 2.94 -9.84 5.74
C ALA A 434 2.47 -8.90 6.87
N TRP A 435 1.42 -8.15 6.57
CA TRP A 435 0.72 -7.17 7.38
C TRP A 435 1.48 -5.87 7.69
N HIS A 436 2.68 -5.68 7.15
CA HIS A 436 3.40 -4.40 7.26
C HIS A 436 2.92 -3.33 6.26
N ASP A 437 1.76 -3.53 5.64
CA ASP A 437 1.18 -2.64 4.63
C ASP A 437 1.04 -1.19 5.14
N ALA A 438 0.64 -0.99 6.39
CA ALA A 438 0.51 0.35 6.99
C ALA A 438 1.88 1.03 7.12
N ALA A 439 2.92 0.29 7.50
CA ALA A 439 4.28 0.81 7.59
C ALA A 439 4.84 1.21 6.22
N LEU A 440 4.60 0.38 5.20
CA LEU A 440 4.92 0.69 3.81
C LEU A 440 4.22 1.98 3.35
N VAL A 441 2.92 2.09 3.58
CA VAL A 441 2.13 3.29 3.25
C VAL A 441 2.65 4.52 3.96
N HIS A 442 2.97 4.42 5.25
CA HIS A 442 3.48 5.55 6.02
C HIS A 442 4.80 6.07 5.43
N PHE A 443 5.74 5.17 5.17
CA PHE A 443 6.97 5.52 4.47
C PHE A 443 6.69 6.11 3.09
N GLY A 444 5.78 5.49 2.33
CA GLY A 444 5.42 5.94 0.98
C GLY A 444 4.88 7.36 0.93
N LYS A 445 4.05 7.76 1.92
CA LYS A 445 3.59 9.16 2.06
C LYS A 445 4.76 10.11 2.28
N ALA A 446 5.69 9.77 3.18
CA ALA A 446 6.88 10.58 3.43
C ALA A 446 7.78 10.68 2.19
N TRP A 447 7.99 9.56 1.49
CA TRP A 447 8.75 9.48 0.25
C TRP A 447 8.14 10.33 -0.87
N GLN A 448 6.83 10.23 -1.11
CA GLN A 448 6.13 11.00 -2.13
C GLN A 448 6.19 12.51 -1.84
N ASN A 449 6.00 12.90 -0.57
CA ASN A 449 6.15 14.29 -0.13
C ASN A 449 7.57 14.82 -0.34
N TYR A 450 8.58 14.01 -0.01
CA TYR A 450 9.98 14.40 -0.12
C TYR A 450 10.40 14.60 -1.57
N LEU A 451 10.09 13.64 -2.46
CA LEU A 451 10.47 13.76 -3.87
C LEU A 451 9.66 14.81 -4.63
N ALA A 452 8.41 15.07 -4.20
CA ALA A 452 7.51 16.04 -4.80
C ALA A 452 7.39 15.91 -6.34
N LEU A 453 7.41 14.66 -6.84
CA LEU A 453 7.23 14.38 -8.26
C LEU A 453 5.83 14.77 -8.72
N LYS A 454 5.70 15.05 -10.02
CA LYS A 454 4.40 15.17 -10.66
C LYS A 454 3.65 13.84 -10.58
N LEU A 455 2.33 13.89 -10.51
CA LEU A 455 1.47 12.72 -10.38
C LEU A 455 1.18 12.11 -11.76
N GLY A 456 1.42 10.81 -11.93
CA GLY A 456 1.15 10.14 -13.21
C GLY A 456 1.83 10.84 -14.39
N ALA A 457 1.18 10.79 -15.56
CA ALA A 457 1.54 11.53 -16.76
C ALA A 457 0.79 12.87 -16.84
N LEU A 458 0.66 13.57 -15.71
CA LEU A 458 -0.04 14.84 -15.60
C LEU A 458 0.93 15.96 -15.26
N ASP A 459 0.59 17.19 -15.64
CA ASP A 459 1.29 18.39 -15.17
C ASP A 459 0.75 18.86 -13.82
N LYS A 460 0.73 17.96 -12.84
CA LYS A 460 0.13 18.18 -11.52
C LYS A 460 1.07 17.73 -10.41
N THR A 461 1.32 18.59 -9.44
CA THR A 461 2.09 18.24 -8.23
C THR A 461 1.21 17.57 -7.19
N LEU A 462 1.83 16.83 -6.28
CA LEU A 462 1.15 16.29 -5.11
C LEU A 462 0.47 17.45 -4.34
N PRO A 463 -0.86 17.39 -4.11
CA PRO A 463 -1.52 18.40 -3.30
C PRO A 463 -0.98 18.36 -1.88
N LEU A 464 -0.66 19.53 -1.33
CA LEU A 464 -0.29 19.67 0.08
C LEU A 464 -1.55 19.42 0.92
N ASN A 465 -1.74 18.22 1.47
CA ASN A 465 -2.73 18.05 2.54
C ASN A 465 -2.53 16.86 3.50
N SER A 466 -2.49 17.27 4.77
CA SER A 466 -3.17 16.81 5.99
C SER A 466 -3.02 15.37 6.53
N ALA A 467 -2.46 15.33 7.73
CA ALA A 467 -2.53 14.35 8.82
C ALA A 467 -2.67 12.86 8.43
N THR A 468 -1.64 12.07 8.77
CA THR A 468 -1.75 10.61 8.75
C THR A 468 -2.88 10.17 9.69
N PRO A 469 -3.96 9.55 9.18
CA PRO A 469 -4.99 9.01 10.05
C PRO A 469 -4.38 7.97 10.99
N ILE A 470 -4.85 7.92 12.24
CA ILE A 470 -4.43 6.90 13.19
C ILE A 470 -4.89 5.55 12.65
N SER A 471 -3.97 4.58 12.52
CA SER A 471 -4.31 3.22 12.13
C SER A 471 -5.39 2.66 13.07
N GLN A 472 -6.45 2.06 12.51
CA GLN A 472 -7.52 1.45 13.32
C GLN A 472 -7.02 0.28 14.19
N HIS A 473 -5.81 -0.23 13.92
CA HIS A 473 -5.19 -1.34 14.65
C HIS A 473 -4.15 -0.87 15.68
N HIS A 474 -4.12 0.43 15.98
CA HIS A 474 -3.19 1.02 16.94
C HIS A 474 -3.91 1.92 17.94
N ILE A 475 -3.28 2.06 19.11
CA ILE A 475 -3.67 3.03 20.13
C ILE A 475 -2.54 4.06 20.22
N ARG A 476 -2.88 5.31 19.91
CA ARG A 476 -2.00 6.48 20.06
C ARG A 476 -1.83 6.80 21.54
N VAL A 477 -0.60 6.72 22.03
CA VAL A 477 -0.21 6.94 23.43
C VAL A 477 0.79 8.10 23.54
N ALA A 478 0.45 9.11 24.33
CA ALA A 478 1.38 10.14 24.78
C ALA A 478 2.20 9.63 25.98
N VAL A 479 3.53 9.66 25.81
CA VAL A 479 4.48 9.39 26.88
C VAL A 479 5.25 10.65 27.25
N VAL A 480 5.50 10.81 28.55
CA VAL A 480 6.00 12.07 29.13
C VAL A 480 7.22 11.86 30.03
N GLY A 481 7.63 10.61 30.25
CA GLY A 481 8.57 10.23 31.31
C GLY A 481 9.64 9.23 30.88
N ALA A 482 9.82 8.19 31.68
CA ALA A 482 10.86 7.17 31.48
C ALA A 482 10.72 6.38 30.16
N HIS A 483 9.58 6.48 29.48
CA HIS A 483 9.30 5.86 28.18
C HIS A 483 9.67 6.72 26.96
N LEU A 484 10.05 8.00 27.15
CA LEU A 484 10.54 8.85 26.06
C LEU A 484 11.75 8.21 25.35
N THR A 485 11.98 8.51 24.08
CA THR A 485 13.05 7.92 23.26
C THR A 485 14.43 7.99 23.96
N GLY A 486 15.11 6.86 24.12
CA GLY A 486 16.41 6.82 24.81
C GLY A 486 16.35 7.01 26.34
N MET A 487 15.15 7.08 26.94
CA MET A 487 14.98 6.96 28.39
C MET A 487 14.87 5.49 28.83
N PRO A 488 15.12 5.16 30.12
CA PRO A 488 15.38 3.79 30.57
C PRO A 488 14.25 2.77 30.33
N LEU A 489 13.00 3.20 30.15
CA LEU A 489 11.84 2.31 29.93
C LEU A 489 11.32 2.35 28.50
N ASN A 490 12.00 3.04 27.57
CA ASN A 490 11.58 3.07 26.17
C ASN A 490 11.57 1.67 25.54
N PHE A 491 12.38 0.73 26.03
CA PHE A 491 12.35 -0.66 25.59
C PHE A 491 10.98 -1.32 25.75
N GLN A 492 10.16 -0.89 26.72
CA GLN A 492 8.81 -1.44 26.94
C GLN A 492 7.84 -1.10 25.80
N LEU A 493 8.10 -0.02 25.06
CA LEU A 493 7.39 0.34 23.83
C LEU A 493 7.97 -0.41 22.63
N THR A 494 9.29 -0.35 22.44
CA THR A 494 9.93 -0.90 21.23
C THR A 494 9.91 -2.42 21.16
N THR A 495 9.99 -3.13 22.30
CA THR A 495 9.77 -4.61 22.34
C THR A 495 8.32 -5.03 22.07
N ARG A 496 7.41 -4.06 21.98
CA ARG A 496 6.00 -4.22 21.65
C ARG A 496 5.62 -3.72 20.27
N ASP A 497 6.62 -3.51 19.41
CA ASP A 497 6.47 -2.99 18.05
C ASP A 497 5.76 -1.62 18.02
N ALA A 498 5.82 -0.87 19.14
CA ALA A 498 5.30 0.48 19.16
C ALA A 498 6.26 1.42 18.43
N VAL A 499 5.70 2.40 17.72
CA VAL A 499 6.49 3.31 16.88
C VAL A 499 6.28 4.75 17.29
N HIS A 500 7.39 5.49 17.40
CA HIS A 500 7.39 6.93 17.64
C HIS A 500 6.81 7.68 16.44
N ILE A 501 5.88 8.59 16.70
CA ILE A 501 5.18 9.35 15.66
C ILE A 501 5.64 10.81 15.62
N GLU A 502 5.56 11.52 16.74
CA GLU A 502 5.92 12.92 16.82
C GLU A 502 6.24 13.35 18.26
N THR A 503 7.00 14.44 18.37
CA THR A 503 7.20 15.17 19.62
C THR A 503 6.36 16.45 19.56
N THR A 504 5.46 16.63 20.52
CA THR A 504 4.55 17.78 20.63
C THR A 504 4.43 18.19 22.10
N THR A 505 3.46 19.05 22.43
CA THR A 505 3.16 19.41 23.82
C THR A 505 1.70 19.10 24.17
N THR A 506 1.43 18.92 25.46
CA THR A 506 0.07 18.94 25.98
C THR A 506 -0.57 20.31 25.80
N SER A 507 -1.89 20.39 25.93
CA SER A 507 -2.54 21.69 26.17
C SER A 507 -1.97 22.36 27.43
N LYS A 508 -2.28 23.64 27.63
CA LYS A 508 -1.75 24.43 28.77
C LYS A 508 -2.35 24.03 30.14
N ASN A 509 -3.07 22.92 30.21
CA ASN A 509 -3.85 22.50 31.36
C ASN A 509 -3.15 21.42 32.21
N TYR A 510 -1.81 21.31 32.16
CA TYR A 510 -1.09 20.20 32.81
C TYR A 510 0.03 20.65 33.74
N ALA A 511 0.31 19.86 34.77
CA ALA A 511 1.52 19.95 35.58
C ALA A 511 2.27 18.62 35.56
N LEU A 512 3.59 18.73 35.69
CA LEU A 512 4.50 17.60 35.74
C LEU A 512 5.17 17.55 37.11
N TYR A 513 5.16 16.38 37.73
CA TYR A 513 5.72 16.15 39.07
C TYR A 513 6.77 15.05 39.04
N ALA A 514 7.90 15.20 39.73
CA ALA A 514 8.87 14.14 39.91
C ALA A 514 8.47 13.25 41.11
N LEU A 515 8.12 12.00 40.85
CA LEU A 515 7.56 11.10 41.87
C LEU A 515 8.64 10.53 42.80
N ASN A 516 8.37 10.57 44.09
CA ASN A 516 9.27 10.02 45.12
C ASN A 516 9.30 8.48 45.08
N GLY A 517 10.47 7.90 45.37
CA GLY A 517 10.62 6.45 45.55
C GLY A 517 10.47 5.61 44.28
N THR A 518 10.42 6.22 43.09
CA THR A 518 10.31 5.49 41.82
C THR A 518 11.68 5.09 41.27
N VAL A 519 11.82 3.82 40.84
CA VAL A 519 13.02 3.31 40.16
C VAL A 519 12.61 2.61 38.85
N PRO A 520 13.17 3.00 37.68
CA PRO A 520 13.89 4.27 37.47
C PRO A 520 13.00 5.46 37.84
N PRO A 521 13.57 6.67 38.04
CA PRO A 521 12.79 7.86 38.33
C PRO A 521 11.72 8.10 37.28
N LYS A 522 10.51 8.44 37.73
CA LYS A 522 9.33 8.63 36.87
C LYS A 522 8.62 9.94 37.20
N PRO A 523 8.06 10.64 36.20
CA PRO A 523 7.15 11.74 36.45
C PRO A 523 5.69 11.28 36.55
N GLY A 524 4.88 12.06 37.25
CA GLY A 524 3.43 12.03 37.21
C GLY A 524 2.90 13.25 36.45
N LEU A 525 2.03 13.01 35.45
CA LEU A 525 1.32 14.05 34.72
C LEU A 525 -0.08 14.20 35.28
N ALA A 526 -0.48 15.42 35.62
CA ALA A 526 -1.81 15.73 36.13
C ALA A 526 -2.40 16.94 35.43
N ARG A 527 -3.71 16.88 35.14
CA ARG A 527 -4.45 18.00 34.57
C ARG A 527 -4.85 18.97 35.69
N GLN A 528 -4.63 20.27 35.51
CA GLN A 528 -4.98 21.33 36.48
C GLN A 528 -5.33 22.65 35.77
N GLN A 529 -6.07 23.53 36.45
CA GLN A 529 -6.53 24.81 35.87
C GLN A 529 -5.38 25.78 35.58
N ASP A 530 -4.39 25.88 36.46
CA ASP A 530 -3.20 26.73 36.28
C ASP A 530 -2.00 25.89 35.80
N GLY A 531 -2.19 25.23 34.66
CA GLY A 531 -1.19 24.34 34.08
C GLY A 531 -0.15 25.04 33.20
N GLN A 532 0.70 24.22 32.59
CA GLN A 532 1.67 24.55 31.55
C GLN A 532 1.59 23.50 30.44
N SER A 533 2.11 23.84 29.26
CA SER A 533 2.33 22.87 28.19
C SER A 533 3.54 22.02 28.52
N ILE A 534 3.38 20.70 28.52
CA ILE A 534 4.44 19.74 28.83
C ILE A 534 4.81 18.97 27.55
N ILE A 535 6.10 18.86 27.26
CA ILE A 535 6.60 18.09 26.12
C ILE A 535 6.26 16.61 26.29
N VAL A 536 5.65 16.02 25.26
CA VAL A 536 5.31 14.59 25.16
C VAL A 536 5.79 14.01 23.84
N GLU A 537 6.07 12.71 23.83
CA GLU A 537 6.24 11.94 22.59
C GLU A 537 4.98 11.10 22.35
N LEU A 538 4.49 11.09 21.13
CA LEU A 538 3.37 10.25 20.72
C LEU A 538 3.89 8.96 20.10
N TRP A 539 3.33 7.83 20.55
CA TRP A 539 3.66 6.50 20.07
C TRP A 539 2.40 5.76 19.64
N ASP A 540 2.44 5.06 18.51
CA ASP A 540 1.39 4.12 18.13
C ASP A 540 1.75 2.72 18.65
N VAL A 541 0.94 2.20 19.56
CA VAL A 541 1.09 0.86 20.13
C VAL A 541 0.09 -0.08 19.46
N PRO A 542 0.49 -1.26 18.95
CA PRO A 542 -0.45 -2.22 18.36
C PRO A 542 -1.57 -2.60 19.35
N THR A 543 -2.82 -2.56 18.90
CA THR A 543 -3.99 -2.79 19.75
C THR A 543 -3.93 -4.14 20.47
N ALA A 544 -3.43 -5.20 19.81
CA ALA A 544 -3.30 -6.51 20.44
C ALA A 544 -2.25 -6.57 21.55
N ARG A 545 -1.26 -5.65 21.55
CA ARG A 545 -0.15 -5.61 22.52
C ARG A 545 -0.32 -4.53 23.57
N PHE A 546 -1.38 -3.71 23.48
CA PHE A 546 -1.63 -2.63 24.43
C PHE A 546 -1.81 -3.12 25.87
N GLY A 547 -2.47 -4.26 26.07
CA GLY A 547 -2.63 -4.87 27.40
C GLY A 547 -1.29 -5.25 28.04
N GLU A 548 -0.33 -5.74 27.24
CA GLU A 548 1.02 -6.05 27.71
C GLU A 548 1.74 -4.79 28.19
N PHE A 549 1.54 -3.64 27.52
CA PHE A 549 2.13 -2.37 27.88
C PHE A 549 1.53 -1.80 29.17
N VAL A 550 0.19 -1.80 29.28
CA VAL A 550 -0.52 -1.27 30.46
C VAL A 550 -0.23 -2.11 31.71
N ALA A 551 -0.07 -3.43 31.57
CA ALA A 551 0.25 -4.33 32.69
C ALA A 551 1.59 -4.00 33.37
N GLU A 552 2.51 -3.33 32.67
CA GLU A 552 3.82 -2.91 33.21
C GLU A 552 3.80 -1.53 33.87
N ILE A 553 2.65 -0.84 33.90
CA ILE A 553 2.52 0.48 34.52
C ILE A 553 2.23 0.30 36.01
N PRO A 554 3.19 0.58 36.91
CA PRO A 554 2.96 0.43 38.33
C PRO A 554 2.23 1.67 38.88
N THR A 555 1.52 1.43 39.97
CA THR A 555 1.07 2.47 40.89
C THR A 555 2.21 3.45 41.27
N PRO A 556 1.96 4.78 41.36
CA PRO A 556 0.69 5.50 41.24
C PRO A 556 0.34 5.93 39.79
N LEU A 557 1.05 5.42 38.78
CA LEU A 557 0.80 5.77 37.39
C LEU A 557 -0.39 5.00 36.83
N GLY A 558 -1.07 5.60 35.87
CA GLY A 558 -2.15 4.98 35.13
C GLY A 558 -2.20 5.44 33.68
N MET A 559 -3.10 4.83 32.91
CA MET A 559 -3.33 5.19 31.51
C MET A 559 -4.70 5.87 31.39
N GLY A 560 -4.69 7.16 31.05
CA GLY A 560 -5.88 8.00 30.92
C GLY A 560 -6.01 8.58 29.52
N ASN A 561 -6.61 9.78 29.44
CA ASN A 561 -6.60 10.58 28.22
C ASN A 561 -5.80 11.87 28.47
N VAL A 562 -5.03 12.28 27.48
CA VAL A 562 -4.22 13.51 27.48
C VAL A 562 -4.65 14.37 26.30
N GLU A 563 -4.89 15.65 26.58
CA GLU A 563 -5.22 16.69 25.60
C GLU A 563 -3.93 17.32 25.09
N LEU A 564 -3.73 17.31 23.77
CA LEU A 564 -2.58 17.89 23.10
C LEU A 564 -2.80 19.39 22.82
N GLU A 565 -1.72 20.09 22.46
CA GLU A 565 -1.76 21.53 22.17
C GLU A 565 -2.71 21.91 21.02
N ASP A 566 -2.97 20.99 20.10
CA ASP A 566 -3.88 21.14 18.96
C ASP A 566 -5.32 20.66 19.24
N GLY A 567 -5.62 20.29 20.49
CA GLY A 567 -6.94 19.84 20.93
C GLY A 567 -7.24 18.36 20.68
N ARG A 568 -6.33 17.59 20.07
CA ARG A 568 -6.48 16.13 19.98
C ARG A 568 -6.46 15.50 21.37
N TRP A 569 -7.28 14.48 21.55
CA TRP A 569 -7.29 13.63 22.75
C TRP A 569 -6.70 12.27 22.41
N VAL A 570 -5.66 11.87 23.15
CA VAL A 570 -4.96 10.60 22.96
C VAL A 570 -4.91 9.84 24.28
N LYS A 571 -4.59 8.54 24.26
CA LYS A 571 -4.24 7.84 25.50
C LYS A 571 -2.93 8.42 26.04
N GLY A 572 -2.71 8.41 27.34
CA GLY A 572 -1.44 8.88 27.88
C GLY A 572 -1.29 8.60 29.37
N PHE A 573 -0.06 8.69 29.83
CA PHE A 573 0.25 8.53 31.25
C PHE A 573 -0.42 9.62 32.08
N ILE A 574 -1.13 9.19 33.12
CA ILE A 574 -1.67 10.03 34.19
C ILE A 574 -1.13 9.54 35.53
N CYS A 575 -1.29 10.34 36.58
CA CYS A 575 -0.91 9.96 37.94
C CYS A 575 -2.11 10.09 38.88
N GLU A 576 -2.27 9.11 39.77
CA GLU A 576 -3.22 9.18 40.86
C GLU A 576 -2.85 10.33 41.82
N PRO A 577 -3.83 11.04 42.42
CA PRO A 577 -3.57 12.21 43.25
C PRO A 577 -2.57 11.97 44.39
N TYR A 578 -2.67 10.84 45.10
CA TYR A 578 -1.79 10.56 46.23
C TYR A 578 -0.31 10.37 45.83
N GLY A 579 -0.05 10.07 44.55
CA GLY A 579 1.32 10.01 44.03
C GLY A 579 1.98 11.39 43.92
N ILE A 580 1.17 12.45 43.92
CA ILE A 580 1.58 13.84 43.66
C ILE A 580 1.75 14.65 44.96
N ASP A 581 1.04 14.28 46.03
CA ASP A 581 0.94 15.09 47.26
C ASP A 581 2.30 15.50 47.86
N ASP A 582 3.31 14.61 47.82
CA ASP A 582 4.68 14.88 48.31
C ASP A 582 5.71 15.04 47.18
N ALA A 583 5.28 15.12 45.91
CA ALA A 583 6.15 15.14 44.73
C ALA A 583 6.63 16.56 44.36
N GLU A 584 7.86 16.67 43.85
CA GLU A 584 8.40 17.96 43.39
C GLU A 584 7.68 18.41 42.12
N ASN A 585 7.11 19.63 42.10
CA ASN A 585 6.55 20.21 40.89
C ASN A 585 7.67 20.69 39.95
N ILE A 586 7.82 20.01 38.83
CA ILE A 586 8.87 20.23 37.83
C ILE A 586 8.32 20.85 36.54
N SER A 587 7.11 21.40 36.56
CA SER A 587 6.43 21.94 35.36
C SER A 587 7.26 23.02 34.67
N HIS A 588 7.97 23.85 35.45
CA HIS A 588 8.82 24.94 34.95
C HIS A 588 9.98 24.49 34.06
N PHE A 589 10.34 23.19 34.06
CA PHE A 589 11.30 22.62 33.11
C PHE A 589 10.70 22.36 31.72
N GLY A 590 9.38 22.45 31.56
CA GLY A 590 8.64 22.18 30.32
C GLY A 590 8.60 20.71 29.90
N GLY A 591 9.37 19.82 30.54
CA GLY A 591 9.38 18.39 30.22
C GLY A 591 10.41 17.59 31.01
N TRP A 592 10.26 16.26 30.97
CA TRP A 592 11.05 15.34 31.78
C TRP A 592 12.56 15.33 31.46
N ARG A 593 12.94 15.47 30.18
CA ARG A 593 14.36 15.47 29.79
C ARG A 593 15.15 16.60 30.43
N ALA A 594 14.59 17.81 30.42
CA ALA A 594 15.21 19.00 30.99
C ALA A 594 15.42 18.84 32.51
N TYR A 595 14.43 18.29 33.22
CA TYR A 595 14.56 17.98 34.65
C TYR A 595 15.65 16.94 34.93
N ILE A 596 15.69 15.83 34.19
CA ILE A 596 16.72 14.79 34.37
C ILE A 596 18.13 15.35 34.14
N GLN A 597 18.30 16.19 33.11
CA GLN A 597 19.58 16.84 32.84
C GLN A 597 20.01 17.76 34.00
N HIS A 598 19.07 18.55 34.52
CA HIS A 598 19.31 19.41 35.67
C HIS A 598 19.72 18.61 36.91
N ARG A 599 18.96 17.57 37.24
CA ARG A 599 19.22 16.68 38.38
C ARG A 599 20.58 15.99 38.27
N ASN A 600 20.92 15.45 37.10
CA ASN A 600 22.21 14.80 36.88
C ASN A 600 23.38 15.79 37.01
N SER A 601 23.19 17.04 36.57
CA SER A 601 24.20 18.09 36.72
C SER A 601 24.43 18.47 38.20
N GLN A 602 23.36 18.53 39.01
CA GLN A 602 23.49 18.76 40.46
C GLN A 602 24.18 17.60 41.17
N ALA A 603 23.88 16.34 40.80
CA ALA A 603 24.53 15.17 41.35
C ALA A 603 26.04 15.13 41.02
N ALA A 604 26.44 15.50 39.80
CA ALA A 604 27.84 15.61 39.42
C ALA A 604 28.59 16.70 40.19
N ASN A 605 27.92 17.83 40.48
CA ASN A 605 28.49 18.94 41.26
C ASN A 605 28.59 18.66 42.77
N THR A 606 27.88 17.65 43.28
CA THR A 606 27.96 17.22 44.69
C THR A 606 28.88 16.02 44.90
N ALA A 607 29.30 15.36 43.82
CA ALA A 607 30.28 14.26 43.82
C ALA A 607 31.73 14.72 43.55
N ASN A 608 31.91 15.94 43.04
CA ASN A 608 33.19 16.68 43.01
C ASN A 608 33.30 17.56 44.25
#